data_AF-A0A435IT87-F1
#
_entry.id   AF-A0A435IT87-F1
#
_cell.length_a   1.000
_cell.length_b   1.000
_cell.length_c   1.000
_cell.angle_alpha   90.00
_cell.angle_beta   90.00
_cell.angle_gamma   90.00
#
_symmetry.space_group_name_H-M   'P 1'
#
loop_
_entity.id
_entity.type
_entity.pdbx_description
1 polymer ?
#
loop_
_entity_poly.entity_id
_entity_poly.type
_entity_poly.pdbx_seq_one_letter_code
_entity_poly.pdbx_strand_id
1 'polypeptide(L)'
;MSAAEKMSRRDEMETLLPFYLNGSLEGSDLEAVEEWLASDPAALAALGEAEAEFSGATAANEAIRPPADALSRFAKALDAEAGPARKPAGSSWLAQARPRRRVPWQSG
;
A
#
# COMPACT_ATOMS: atom_id res chain seq x y z
N MET A 1 10.68 -40.50 -2.24
CA MET A 1 10.91 -39.59 -1.12
C MET A 1 10.91 -38.19 -1.70
N SER A 2 9.92 -37.35 -1.37
CA SER A 2 9.83 -35.98 -1.90
C SER A 2 10.65 -35.03 -1.02
N ALA A 3 11.22 -33.98 -1.64
CA ALA A 3 12.05 -32.95 -1.03
C ALA A 3 11.43 -32.16 0.15
N ALA A 4 10.23 -32.50 0.61
CA ALA A 4 9.62 -32.02 1.86
C ALA A 4 10.18 -32.78 3.08
N GLU A 5 11.48 -33.06 3.06
CA GLU A 5 12.20 -33.79 4.09
C GLU A 5 12.47 -32.83 5.24
N LYS A 6 11.49 -32.70 6.15
CA LYS A 6 11.51 -31.92 7.41
C LYS A 6 12.37 -30.65 7.34
N MET A 7 11.79 -29.55 6.87
CA MET A 7 12.37 -28.23 7.14
C MET A 7 12.63 -28.13 8.64
N SER A 8 13.87 -27.77 9.00
CA SER A 8 14.15 -27.49 10.39
C SER A 8 13.38 -26.22 10.78
N ARG A 9 13.08 -26.05 12.07
CA ARG A 9 12.49 -24.80 12.57
C ARG A 9 13.29 -23.58 12.11
N ARG A 10 14.61 -23.71 11.98
CA ARG A 10 15.48 -22.66 11.45
C ARG A 10 15.13 -22.34 9.99
N ASP A 11 15.03 -23.35 9.13
CA ASP A 11 14.66 -23.14 7.72
C ASP A 11 13.27 -22.50 7.61
N GLU A 12 12.32 -22.92 8.45
CA GLU A 12 10.99 -22.29 8.52
C GLU A 12 11.08 -20.80 8.88
N MET A 13 11.85 -20.43 9.90
CA MET A 13 12.05 -19.02 10.26
C MET A 13 12.78 -18.22 9.17
N GLU A 14 13.80 -18.82 8.53
CA GLU A 14 14.51 -18.18 7.42
C GLU A 14 13.58 -17.87 6.25
N THR A 15 12.60 -18.74 5.95
CA THR A 15 11.59 -18.46 4.91
C THR A 15 10.66 -17.29 5.22
N LEU A 16 10.53 -16.90 6.48
CA LEU A 16 9.71 -15.77 6.91
C LEU A 16 10.45 -14.42 6.84
N LEU A 17 11.78 -14.44 6.81
CA LEU A 17 12.60 -13.21 6.82
C LEU A 17 12.27 -12.23 5.68
N PRO A 18 11.98 -12.64 4.43
CA PRO A 18 11.60 -11.70 3.37
C PRO A 18 10.31 -10.92 3.69
N PHE A 19 9.34 -11.55 4.37
CA PHE A 19 8.09 -10.92 4.79
C PHE A 19 8.27 -10.04 6.02
N TYR A 20 9.20 -10.40 6.90
CA TYR A 20 9.61 -9.54 8.00
C TYR A 20 10.24 -8.25 7.47
N LEU A 21 11.19 -8.36 6.52
CA LEU A 21 11.91 -7.23 5.93
C LEU A 21 11.03 -6.28 5.12
N ASN A 22 10.02 -6.81 4.42
CA ASN A 22 9.08 -5.96 3.66
C ASN A 22 7.93 -5.40 4.53
N GLY A 23 7.85 -5.78 5.81
CA GLY A 23 6.85 -5.33 6.76
C GLY A 23 5.45 -5.94 6.57
N SER A 24 5.31 -7.06 5.84
CA SER A 24 4.02 -7.72 5.60
C SER A 24 3.74 -8.90 6.52
N LEU A 25 4.68 -9.25 7.41
CA LEU A 25 4.51 -10.33 8.39
C LEU A 25 3.69 -9.85 9.58
N GLU A 26 2.71 -10.63 10.03
CA GLU A 26 1.81 -10.27 11.15
C GLU A 26 1.49 -11.47 12.05
N GLY A 27 0.91 -11.18 13.22
CA GLY A 27 0.38 -12.19 14.14
C GLY A 27 1.45 -13.11 14.71
N SER A 28 1.13 -14.40 14.83
CA SER A 28 2.00 -15.40 15.45
C SER A 28 3.33 -15.58 14.72
N ASP A 29 3.35 -15.37 13.41
CA ASP A 29 4.56 -15.55 12.61
C ASP A 29 5.54 -14.40 12.84
N LEU A 30 5.03 -13.17 12.99
CA LEU A 30 5.84 -12.03 13.39
C LEU A 30 6.42 -12.22 14.79
N GLU A 31 5.58 -12.59 15.76
CA GLU A 31 6.02 -12.84 17.14
C GLU A 31 7.09 -13.93 17.20
N ALA A 32 6.94 -15.01 16.44
CA ALA A 32 7.90 -16.11 16.39
C ALA A 32 9.26 -15.69 15.80
N VAL A 33 9.25 -14.88 14.74
CA VAL A 33 10.49 -14.35 14.14
C VAL A 33 11.16 -13.37 15.09
N GLU A 34 10.42 -12.47 15.74
CA GLU A 34 10.98 -11.52 16.71
C GLU A 34 11.58 -12.23 17.93
N GLU A 35 10.91 -13.25 18.46
CA GLU A 35 11.45 -14.08 19.54
C GLU A 35 12.74 -14.80 19.10
N TRP A 36 12.76 -15.35 17.88
CA TRP A 36 13.95 -16.00 17.33
C TRP A 36 15.12 -15.02 17.17
N LEU A 37 14.88 -13.84 16.61
CA LEU A 37 15.87 -12.77 16.48
C LEU A 37 16.43 -12.30 17.83
N ALA A 38 15.58 -12.27 18.87
CA ALA A 38 15.99 -11.88 20.21
C ALA A 38 16.81 -12.95 20.95
N SER A 39 16.63 -14.22 20.61
CA SER A 39 17.15 -15.34 21.40
C SER A 39 18.29 -16.13 20.73
N ASP A 40 18.44 -16.04 19.41
CA ASP A 40 19.41 -16.82 18.64
C ASP A 40 20.40 -15.93 17.86
N PRO A 41 21.70 -15.94 18.22
CA PRO A 41 22.72 -15.21 17.46
C PRO A 41 22.81 -15.60 15.98
N ALA A 42 22.45 -16.83 15.60
CA ALA A 42 22.43 -17.25 14.21
C ALA A 42 21.30 -16.57 13.41
N ALA A 43 20.23 -16.14 14.10
CA ALA A 43 19.12 -15.42 13.47
C ALA A 43 19.56 -14.05 12.94
N LEU A 44 20.44 -13.35 13.66
CA LEU A 44 21.00 -12.07 13.21
C LEU A 44 21.88 -12.22 11.97
N ALA A 45 22.63 -13.33 11.87
CA ALA A 45 23.40 -13.62 10.67
C ALA A 45 22.49 -13.92 9.47
N ALA A 46 21.46 -14.74 9.67
CA ALA A 46 20.45 -15.03 8.64
C ALA A 46 19.69 -13.78 8.20
N LEU A 47 19.33 -12.89 9.14
CA LEU A 47 18.71 -11.60 8.84
C LEU A 47 19.63 -10.73 7.98
N GLY A 48 20.93 -10.65 8.30
CA GLY A 48 21.89 -9.88 7.51
C GLY A 48 22.06 -10.41 6.07
N GLU A 49 22.03 -11.73 5.88
CA GLU A 49 22.04 -12.34 4.54
C GLU A 49 20.76 -12.00 3.76
N ALA A 50 19.59 -12.12 4.40
CA ALA A 50 18.31 -11.76 3.80
C ALA A 50 18.21 -10.27 3.46
N GLU A 51 18.74 -9.38 4.32
CA GLU A 51 18.80 -7.93 4.07
C GLU A 51 19.66 -7.59 2.85
N ALA A 52 20.79 -8.26 2.68
CA ALA A 52 21.66 -8.06 1.52
C ALA A 52 20.96 -8.45 0.21
N GLU A 53 20.25 -9.59 0.19
CA GLU A 53 19.46 -10.01 -0.96
C GLU A 53 18.29 -9.05 -1.23
N PHE A 54 17.54 -8.67 -0.19
CA PHE A 54 16.41 -7.75 -0.28
C PHE A 54 16.82 -6.36 -0.80
N SER A 55 17.93 -5.83 -0.30
CA SER A 55 18.49 -4.55 -0.76
C SER A 55 18.93 -4.62 -2.22
N GLY A 56 19.58 -5.71 -2.63
CA GLY A 56 19.97 -5.93 -4.02
C GLY A 56 18.77 -5.99 -4.97
N ALA A 57 17.73 -6.73 -4.58
CA ALA A 57 16.48 -6.82 -5.35
C ALA A 57 15.76 -5.46 -5.42
N THR A 58 15.68 -4.74 -4.31
CA THR A 58 15.08 -3.39 -4.24
C THR A 58 15.81 -2.43 -5.17
N ALA A 59 17.14 -2.37 -5.09
CA ALA A 59 17.95 -1.50 -5.95
C ALA A 59 17.81 -1.84 -7.44
N ALA A 60 17.78 -3.13 -7.79
CA ALA A 60 17.54 -3.57 -9.15
C ALA A 60 16.16 -3.16 -9.66
N ASN A 61 15.12 -3.28 -8.83
CA ASN A 61 13.76 -2.87 -9.17
C ASN A 61 13.65 -1.35 -9.33
N GLU A 62 14.26 -0.56 -8.44
CA GLU A 62 14.28 0.91 -8.53
C GLU A 62 15.02 1.42 -9.78
N ALA A 63 16.00 0.67 -10.27
CA ALA A 63 16.69 0.99 -11.52
C ALA A 63 15.78 0.87 -12.75
N ILE A 64 14.66 0.14 -12.66
CA ILE A 64 13.67 0.03 -13.73
C ILE A 64 12.88 1.33 -13.82
N ARG A 65 13.33 2.23 -14.69
CA ARG A 65 12.63 3.50 -14.96
C ARG A 65 11.60 3.32 -16.08
N PRO A 66 10.37 3.82 -15.92
CA PRO A 66 9.45 3.92 -17.04
C PRO A 66 10.02 4.88 -18.09
N PRO A 67 9.60 4.76 -19.37
CA PRO A 67 9.92 5.74 -20.40
C PRO A 67 9.61 7.17 -19.92
N ALA A 68 10.44 8.14 -20.31
CA ALA A 68 10.32 9.51 -19.82
C ALA A 68 8.95 10.16 -20.13
N ASP A 69 8.25 9.68 -21.17
CA ASP A 69 6.94 10.15 -21.59
C ASP A 69 5.77 9.34 -21.00
N ALA A 70 6.04 8.30 -20.17
CA ALA A 70 5.01 7.39 -19.66
C ALA A 70 3.90 8.14 -18.90
N LEU A 71 4.26 9.09 -18.04
CA LEU A 71 3.29 9.92 -17.30
C LEU A 71 2.44 10.77 -18.26
N SER A 72 3.07 11.37 -19.27
CA SER A 72 2.36 12.20 -20.26
C SER A 72 1.41 11.38 -21.14
N ARG A 73 1.81 10.16 -21.52
CA ARG A 73 0.94 9.24 -22.28
C ARG A 73 -0.24 8.78 -21.43
N PHE A 74 0.01 8.43 -20.17
CA PHE A 74 -1.02 8.05 -19.21
C PHE A 74 -2.04 9.17 -19.00
N ALA A 75 -1.59 10.40 -18.76
CA ALA A 75 -2.47 11.56 -18.59
C ALA A 75 -3.36 11.80 -19.82
N LYS A 76 -2.78 11.74 -21.04
CA LYS A 76 -3.55 11.88 -22.30
C LYS A 76 -4.61 10.79 -22.46
N ALA A 77 -4.30 9.55 -22.06
CA ALA A 77 -5.27 8.45 -22.10
C ALA A 77 -6.42 8.67 -21.11
N LEU A 78 -6.11 9.17 -19.91
CA LEU A 78 -7.08 9.53 -18.88
C LEU A 78 -8.03 10.63 -19.35
N ASP A 79 -7.50 11.69 -19.96
CA ASP A 79 -8.31 12.78 -20.51
C ASP A 79 -9.24 12.32 -21.63
N ALA A 80 -8.78 11.38 -22.47
CA ALA A 80 -9.61 10.80 -23.53
C ALA A 80 -10.78 9.95 -22.96
N GLU A 81 -10.55 9.25 -21.85
CA GLU A 81 -11.55 8.40 -21.19
C GLU A 81 -12.55 9.21 -20.35
N ALA A 82 -12.13 10.33 -19.76
CA ALA A 82 -12.95 11.13 -18.83
C ALA A 82 -14.27 11.67 -19.42
N GLY A 83 -14.41 11.67 -20.75
CA GLY A 83 -15.60 12.14 -21.44
C GLY A 83 -15.86 13.64 -21.23
N PRO A 84 -17.00 14.18 -21.73
CA PRO A 84 -17.30 15.59 -21.57
C PRO A 84 -17.49 15.96 -20.10
N ALA A 85 -16.84 17.04 -19.66
CA ALA A 85 -17.01 17.60 -18.32
C ALA A 85 -18.51 17.78 -18.00
N ARG A 86 -18.94 17.33 -16.82
CA ARG A 86 -20.32 17.52 -16.35
C ARG A 86 -20.64 19.02 -16.40
N LYS A 87 -21.67 19.37 -17.18
CA LYS A 87 -22.19 20.74 -17.20
C LYS A 87 -22.57 21.14 -15.76
N PRO A 88 -22.20 22.34 -15.28
CA PRO A 88 -22.68 22.80 -13.98
C PRO A 88 -24.20 22.71 -13.97
N ALA A 89 -24.76 22.15 -12.91
CA ALA A 89 -26.21 22.11 -12.73
C ALA A 89 -26.72 23.55 -12.82
N GLY A 90 -27.49 23.86 -13.87
CA GLY A 90 -28.15 25.15 -13.98
C GLY A 90 -28.98 25.40 -12.73
N SER A 91 -29.13 26.67 -12.34
CA SER A 91 -29.91 27.05 -11.16
C SER A 91 -31.29 26.38 -11.22
N SER A 92 -31.51 25.41 -10.34
CA SER A 92 -32.79 24.72 -10.26
C SER A 92 -33.85 25.73 -9.82
N TRP A 93 -34.94 25.83 -10.55
CA TRP A 93 -36.10 26.65 -10.20
C TRP A 93 -36.66 26.31 -8.80
N LEU A 94 -36.43 25.07 -8.32
CA LEU A 94 -36.76 24.63 -6.95
C LEU A 94 -35.94 25.36 -5.88
N ALA A 95 -34.71 25.79 -6.19
CA ALA A 95 -33.89 26.58 -5.27
C ALA A 95 -34.36 28.05 -5.19
N GLN A 96 -35.06 28.54 -6.21
CA GLN A 96 -35.61 29.89 -6.26
C GLN A 96 -36.99 29.99 -5.58
N ALA A 97 -37.67 28.86 -5.38
CA ALA A 97 -38.99 28.76 -4.76
C ALA A 97 -38.98 28.72 -3.21
N ARG A 98 -37.89 29.12 -2.55
CA ARG A 98 -37.85 29.19 -1.08
C ARG A 98 -38.67 30.41 -0.63
N PRO A 99 -39.84 30.27 0.02
CA PRO A 99 -40.61 31.43 0.44
C PRO A 99 -39.81 32.20 1.50
N ARG A 100 -39.61 33.50 1.26
CA ARG A 100 -39.08 34.44 2.26
C ARG A 100 -40.08 34.57 3.40
N ARG A 101 -40.10 33.62 4.33
CA ARG A 101 -40.80 33.79 5.60
C ARG A 101 -40.07 34.88 6.38
N ARG A 102 -40.58 36.11 6.32
CA ARG A 102 -40.31 37.12 7.35
C ARG A 102 -40.95 36.61 8.64
N VAL A 103 -40.14 36.29 9.63
CA VAL A 103 -40.61 36.09 11.00
C VAL A 103 -40.75 37.48 11.62
N PRO A 104 -41.95 37.93 12.05
CA PRO A 104 -42.04 39.10 12.90
C PRO A 104 -41.72 38.67 14.33
N TRP A 105 -40.67 39.24 14.90
CA TRP A 105 -40.46 39.22 16.35
C TRP A 105 -41.63 39.98 17.00
N GLN A 106 -42.41 39.33 17.84
CA GLN A 106 -43.37 40.00 18.73
C GLN A 106 -42.67 40.23 20.07
N SER A 107 -42.48 41.50 20.41
CA SER A 107 -42.20 41.96 21.77
C SER A 107 -43.53 42.07 22.52
N GLY A 108 -43.59 41.53 23.73
CA GLY A 108 -44.74 41.59 24.63
C GLY A 108 -44.65 40.50 25.69
#